data_AF-A0A7K0M0R1-F1
#
_entry.id   AF-A0A7K0M0R1-F1
#
_cell.length_a   1.000
_cell.length_b   1.000
_cell.length_c   1.000
_cell.angle_alpha   90.00
_cell.angle_beta   90.00
_cell.angle_gamma   90.00
#
_symmetry.space_group_name_H-M   'P 1'
#
loop_
_entity.id
_entity.type
_entity.pdbx_description
1 polymer ?
#
loop_
_entity_poly.entity_id
_entity_poly.type
_entity_poly.pdbx_seq_one_letter_code
_entity_poly.pdbx_strand_id
1 'polypeptide(L)'
;MTEKSQVENSVTDLSVRYGQIDFDYGLRLATTAEEEDGPVWMVNLMRYRDTAQYSDGRDSTLSGREADDAYAPIESLAAVGAEVVFFGDVETQLLGDLPPWDRVAVVKYPTRRSFMDMQERKEFKDQHHHKDAGMEATIILGCQPFAHPAAPEDLPEVAQVPHQSTADDPAVMVVHVIAFDRAESELEQSIEHMTAYQDHAVKIGVANGVQIAGWFNVEGTIIGDGRQWDQVRFNAFPSRAAFMAVVTDPERLAVQAEHRETAMSDTYTMIVRPLINNIGASYADALLSDSEDL
;
A
#
# COMPACT_ATOMS: atom_id res chain seq x y z
N MET A 1 -26.64 19.17 -14.71
CA MET A 1 -25.65 18.75 -13.69
C MET A 1 -24.39 18.38 -14.43
N THR A 2 -23.24 18.89 -14.01
CA THR A 2 -21.92 18.53 -14.56
C THR A 2 -21.50 17.14 -14.06
N GLU A 3 -20.66 16.41 -14.79
CA GLU A 3 -20.11 15.11 -14.34
C GLU A 3 -19.43 15.22 -12.97
N LYS A 4 -18.73 16.34 -12.71
CA LYS A 4 -18.15 16.66 -11.39
C LYS A 4 -19.19 16.66 -10.27
N SER A 5 -20.39 17.20 -10.51
CA SER A 5 -21.49 17.21 -9.54
C SER A 5 -22.12 15.83 -9.32
N GLN A 6 -22.06 14.92 -10.30
CA GLN A 6 -22.54 13.54 -10.14
C GLN A 6 -21.53 12.68 -9.39
N VAL A 7 -20.23 12.84 -9.63
CA VAL A 7 -19.18 12.16 -8.86
C VAL A 7 -19.14 12.67 -7.42
N GLU A 8 -19.18 13.99 -7.22
CA GLU A 8 -19.36 14.58 -5.88
C GLU A 8 -20.59 13.94 -5.21
N ASN A 9 -21.76 13.91 -5.87
CA ASN A 9 -22.95 13.29 -5.29
C ASN A 9 -22.81 11.78 -4.99
N SER A 10 -22.17 10.99 -5.85
CA SER A 10 -21.96 9.54 -5.65
C SER A 10 -20.99 9.23 -4.50
N VAL A 11 -20.03 10.11 -4.25
CA VAL A 11 -19.05 10.01 -3.17
C VAL A 11 -19.55 10.68 -1.87
N THR A 12 -20.48 11.64 -1.96
CA THR A 12 -21.01 12.39 -0.79
C THR A 12 -22.08 11.69 0.02
N ASP A 13 -22.70 10.61 -0.45
CA ASP A 13 -23.76 9.93 0.33
C ASP A 13 -23.19 9.12 1.51
N LEU A 14 -21.89 8.80 1.48
CA LEU A 14 -21.16 8.19 2.58
C LEU A 14 -20.36 9.27 3.34
N SER A 15 -20.77 9.56 4.57
CA SER A 15 -19.95 10.38 5.47
C SER A 15 -18.67 9.62 5.84
N VAL A 16 -17.52 10.17 5.47
CA VAL A 16 -16.20 9.63 5.83
C VAL A 16 -15.61 10.48 6.96
N ARG A 17 -15.37 9.86 8.13
CA ARG A 17 -14.82 10.55 9.33
C ARG A 17 -13.36 10.20 9.64
N TYR A 18 -12.68 9.53 8.71
CA TYR A 18 -11.37 8.89 8.93
C TYR A 18 -10.34 9.25 7.84
N GLY A 19 -10.57 10.33 7.09
CA GLY A 19 -9.64 10.85 6.09
C GLY A 19 -10.29 11.90 5.18
N GLN A 20 -9.45 12.59 4.43
CA GLN A 20 -9.86 13.55 3.40
C GLN A 20 -10.03 12.82 2.07
N ILE A 21 -11.14 13.06 1.39
CA ILE A 21 -11.42 12.50 0.06
C ILE A 21 -10.77 13.38 -1.00
N ASP A 22 -10.02 12.77 -1.91
CA ASP A 22 -9.57 13.43 -3.14
C ASP A 22 -10.60 13.22 -4.26
N PHE A 23 -11.48 14.20 -4.43
CA PHE A 23 -12.51 14.16 -5.46
C PHE A 23 -11.96 14.28 -6.88
N ASP A 24 -10.79 14.91 -7.07
CA ASP A 24 -10.19 15.04 -8.40
C ASP A 24 -9.59 13.69 -8.83
N TYR A 25 -8.97 12.94 -7.90
CA TYR A 25 -8.59 11.57 -8.17
C TYR A 25 -9.80 10.65 -8.37
N GLY A 26 -10.83 10.77 -7.51
CA GLY A 26 -12.09 10.02 -7.68
C GLY A 26 -12.75 10.27 -9.05
N LEU A 27 -12.76 11.52 -9.51
CA LEU A 27 -13.24 11.88 -10.85
C LEU A 27 -12.39 11.22 -11.94
N ARG A 28 -11.06 11.28 -11.83
CA ARG A 28 -10.15 10.62 -12.79
C ARG A 28 -10.42 9.11 -12.88
N LEU A 29 -10.57 8.41 -11.75
CA LEU A 29 -10.96 6.99 -11.74
C LEU A 29 -12.30 6.78 -12.45
N ALA A 30 -13.28 7.64 -12.18
CA ALA A 30 -14.62 7.58 -12.76
C ALA A 30 -14.72 8.08 -14.22
N THR A 31 -13.67 8.64 -14.81
CA THR A 31 -13.70 9.14 -16.20
C THR A 31 -12.53 8.64 -17.03
N THR A 32 -11.76 7.67 -16.53
CA THR A 32 -10.72 7.01 -17.33
C THR A 32 -11.37 6.39 -18.57
N ALA A 33 -10.77 6.64 -19.74
CA ALA A 33 -11.26 6.10 -21.01
C ALA A 33 -11.15 4.57 -21.02
N GLU A 34 -12.06 3.87 -21.69
CA GLU A 34 -12.12 2.39 -21.68
C GLU A 34 -10.81 1.75 -22.13
N GLU A 35 -10.10 2.39 -23.08
CA GLU A 35 -8.82 1.93 -23.60
C GLU A 35 -7.66 2.06 -22.60
N GLU A 36 -7.80 2.93 -21.59
CA GLU A 36 -6.79 3.23 -20.55
C GLU A 36 -7.21 2.65 -19.18
N ASP A 37 -8.44 2.13 -19.07
CA ASP A 37 -9.06 1.67 -17.82
C ASP A 37 -8.62 0.26 -17.41
N GLY A 38 -7.30 0.09 -17.28
CA GLY A 38 -6.68 -1.14 -16.82
C GLY A 38 -6.75 -1.34 -15.29
N PRO A 39 -6.15 -2.44 -14.80
CA PRO A 39 -6.17 -2.80 -13.38
C PRO A 39 -5.59 -1.72 -12.47
N VAL A 40 -6.05 -1.67 -11.22
CA VAL A 40 -5.52 -0.77 -10.19
C VAL A 40 -5.38 -1.50 -8.84
N TRP A 41 -4.28 -1.25 -8.14
CA TRP A 41 -4.00 -1.82 -6.82
C TRP A 41 -4.22 -0.76 -5.76
N MET A 42 -5.25 -0.95 -4.93
CA MET A 42 -5.60 -0.03 -3.87
C MET A 42 -4.90 -0.45 -2.57
N VAL A 43 -3.81 0.24 -2.23
CA VAL A 43 -3.08 0.04 -0.97
C VAL A 43 -3.76 0.83 0.15
N ASN A 44 -4.16 0.14 1.20
CA ASN A 44 -4.89 0.70 2.35
C ASN A 44 -4.00 0.63 3.60
N LEU A 45 -3.73 1.76 4.22
CA LEU A 45 -3.20 1.85 5.59
C LEU A 45 -4.36 2.16 6.54
N MET A 46 -4.49 1.40 7.61
CA MET A 46 -5.65 1.47 8.50
C MET A 46 -5.23 1.63 9.95
N ARG A 47 -5.78 2.66 10.59
CA ARG A 47 -5.68 2.91 12.03
C ARG A 47 -7.08 2.78 12.63
N TYR A 48 -7.21 1.97 13.66
CA TYR A 48 -8.49 1.71 14.33
C TYR A 48 -8.65 2.54 15.61
N ARG A 49 -9.90 2.90 15.91
CA ARG A 49 -10.27 3.44 17.21
C ARG A 49 -10.15 2.35 18.28
N ASP A 50 -9.83 2.74 19.50
CA ASP A 50 -9.86 1.83 20.65
C ASP A 50 -11.27 1.24 20.87
N THR A 51 -12.32 2.04 20.62
CA THR A 51 -13.73 1.62 20.68
C THR A 51 -14.48 2.19 19.48
N ALA A 52 -15.27 1.35 18.82
CA ALA A 52 -16.04 1.74 17.64
C ALA A 52 -17.13 2.76 18.01
N GLN A 53 -17.31 3.77 17.15
CA GLN A 53 -18.27 4.86 17.36
C GLN A 53 -19.23 4.97 16.17
N TYR A 54 -20.40 4.35 16.27
CA TYR A 54 -21.39 4.40 15.20
C TYR A 54 -22.07 5.77 15.09
N SER A 55 -22.32 6.21 13.86
CA SER A 55 -22.89 7.52 13.56
C SER A 55 -24.35 7.68 13.99
N ASP A 56 -25.07 6.57 14.21
CA ASP A 56 -26.43 6.55 14.76
C ASP A 56 -26.46 6.79 16.29
N GLY A 57 -25.29 6.90 16.94
CA GLY A 57 -25.14 7.21 18.35
C GLY A 57 -25.38 6.03 19.29
N ARG A 58 -25.50 4.79 18.77
CA ARG A 58 -25.61 3.61 19.63
C ARG A 58 -24.31 3.36 20.40
N ASP A 59 -24.43 2.96 21.65
CA ASP A 59 -23.29 2.45 22.41
C ASP A 59 -22.74 1.17 21.75
N SER A 60 -21.43 1.00 21.76
CA SER A 60 -20.74 -0.16 21.23
C SER A 60 -19.71 -0.66 22.21
N THR A 61 -19.66 -1.97 22.41
CA THR A 61 -18.59 -2.65 23.14
C THR A 61 -17.49 -3.18 22.22
N LEU A 62 -17.67 -3.05 20.90
CA LEU A 62 -16.69 -3.47 19.91
C LEU A 62 -15.52 -2.49 19.89
N SER A 63 -14.30 -3.02 19.80
CA SER A 63 -13.13 -2.26 19.35
C SER A 63 -13.32 -1.79 17.91
N GLY A 64 -12.55 -0.79 17.49
CA GLY A 64 -12.61 -0.33 16.11
C GLY A 64 -12.18 -1.40 15.11
N ARG A 65 -11.22 -2.25 15.49
CA ARG A 65 -10.79 -3.40 14.69
C ARG A 65 -11.90 -4.44 14.53
N GLU A 66 -12.61 -4.79 15.61
CA GLU A 66 -13.74 -5.74 15.52
C GLU A 66 -14.88 -5.19 14.66
N ALA A 67 -15.13 -3.87 14.70
CA ALA A 67 -16.09 -3.24 13.81
C ALA A 67 -15.63 -3.31 12.35
N ASP A 68 -14.37 -3.03 12.04
CA ASP A 68 -13.84 -3.15 10.67
C ASP A 68 -13.74 -4.62 10.20
N ASP A 69 -13.48 -5.58 11.09
CA ASP A 69 -13.54 -7.01 10.75
C ASP A 69 -14.98 -7.46 10.43
N ALA A 70 -15.99 -6.83 11.03
CA ALA A 70 -17.39 -7.01 10.66
C ALA A 70 -17.76 -6.29 9.35
N TYR A 71 -17.01 -5.26 8.97
CA TYR A 71 -17.01 -4.68 7.62
C TYR A 71 -16.31 -5.66 6.66
N ALA A 72 -17.03 -6.70 6.27
CA ALA A 72 -16.56 -7.73 5.35
C ALA A 72 -17.22 -7.59 3.97
N PRO A 73 -16.76 -6.66 3.11
CA PRO A 73 -17.36 -6.39 1.80
C PRO A 73 -17.03 -7.49 0.76
N ILE A 74 -16.87 -8.74 1.19
CA ILE A 74 -16.43 -9.87 0.37
C ILE A 74 -17.34 -10.06 -0.85
N GLU A 75 -18.66 -9.98 -0.65
CA GLU A 75 -19.63 -10.10 -1.74
C GLU A 75 -19.55 -8.92 -2.73
N SER A 76 -19.37 -7.70 -2.23
CA SER A 76 -19.21 -6.50 -3.06
C SER A 76 -17.93 -6.54 -3.88
N LEU A 77 -16.82 -6.97 -3.29
CA LEU A 77 -15.54 -7.14 -3.96
C LEU A 77 -15.62 -8.22 -5.04
N ALA A 78 -16.14 -9.40 -4.70
CA ALA A 78 -16.29 -10.50 -5.64
C ALA A 78 -17.19 -10.12 -6.84
N ALA A 79 -18.25 -9.35 -6.61
CA ALA A 79 -19.19 -8.96 -7.64
C ALA A 79 -18.61 -7.99 -8.69
N VAL A 80 -17.50 -7.33 -8.39
CA VAL A 80 -16.76 -6.47 -9.34
C VAL A 80 -15.44 -7.10 -9.79
N GLY A 81 -15.20 -8.37 -9.44
CA GLY A 81 -13.96 -9.08 -9.77
C GLY A 81 -12.74 -8.58 -9.00
N ALA A 82 -12.91 -7.88 -7.88
CA ALA A 82 -11.81 -7.41 -7.06
C ALA A 82 -11.23 -8.53 -6.19
N GLU A 83 -9.91 -8.49 -5.99
CA GLU A 83 -9.14 -9.51 -5.29
C GLU A 83 -8.35 -8.89 -4.14
N VAL A 84 -8.49 -9.43 -2.92
CA VAL A 84 -7.60 -9.08 -1.81
C VAL A 84 -6.28 -9.81 -2.02
N VAL A 85 -5.27 -9.09 -2.50
CA VAL A 85 -3.96 -9.66 -2.85
C VAL A 85 -2.95 -9.54 -1.71
N PHE A 86 -3.24 -8.70 -0.72
CA PHE A 86 -2.45 -8.62 0.51
C PHE A 86 -3.31 -8.20 1.68
N PHE A 87 -3.02 -8.78 2.85
CA PHE A 87 -3.62 -8.37 4.11
C PHE A 87 -2.68 -8.75 5.23
N GLY A 88 -2.33 -7.81 6.10
CA GLY A 88 -1.41 -8.10 7.20
C GLY A 88 -1.45 -7.06 8.30
N ASP A 89 -1.13 -7.51 9.51
CA ASP A 89 -1.06 -6.66 10.70
C ASP A 89 0.31 -6.01 10.81
N VAL A 90 0.33 -4.71 11.11
CA VAL A 90 1.58 -3.98 11.37
C VAL A 90 2.09 -4.35 12.75
N GLU A 91 3.26 -4.99 12.82
CA GLU A 91 3.93 -5.31 14.10
C GLU A 91 4.70 -4.09 14.61
N THR A 92 5.32 -3.32 13.71
CA THR A 92 6.14 -2.16 14.08
C THR A 92 6.17 -1.14 12.95
N GLN A 93 5.88 0.12 13.27
CA GLN A 93 6.18 1.26 12.41
C GLN A 93 7.53 1.85 12.82
N LEU A 94 8.53 1.73 11.95
CA LEU A 94 9.91 2.15 12.20
C LEU A 94 10.13 3.61 11.84
N LEU A 95 9.49 4.08 10.77
CA LEU A 95 9.57 5.45 10.25
C LEU A 95 8.17 5.94 9.88
N GLY A 96 8.01 7.26 9.92
CA GLY A 96 6.79 7.98 9.58
C GLY A 96 6.04 8.49 10.80
N ASP A 97 5.40 9.64 10.63
CA ASP A 97 4.68 10.34 11.68
C ASP A 97 3.39 9.61 12.11
N LEU A 98 2.79 10.08 13.21
CA LEU A 98 1.50 9.57 13.67
C LEU A 98 0.41 9.70 12.59
N PRO A 99 -0.61 8.82 12.59
CA PRO A 99 -0.82 7.73 13.55
C PRO A 99 0.05 6.50 13.25
N PRO A 100 0.25 5.60 14.24
CA PRO A 100 0.83 4.29 13.96
C PRO A 100 -0.21 3.43 13.25
N TRP A 101 0.12 2.88 12.09
CA TRP A 101 -0.82 2.03 11.37
C TRP A 101 -0.97 0.67 12.06
N ASP A 102 -2.18 0.12 12.08
CA ASP A 102 -2.49 -1.19 12.67
C ASP A 102 -2.49 -2.30 11.60
N ARG A 103 -2.89 -1.97 10.37
CA ARG A 103 -3.06 -2.94 9.29
C ARG A 103 -2.78 -2.35 7.92
N VAL A 104 -2.24 -3.20 7.02
CA VAL A 104 -2.07 -2.91 5.60
C VAL A 104 -2.86 -3.92 4.77
N ALA A 105 -3.60 -3.45 3.78
CA ALA A 105 -4.27 -4.30 2.80
C ALA A 105 -4.02 -3.80 1.38
N VAL A 106 -4.01 -4.72 0.41
CA VAL A 106 -3.97 -4.38 -1.01
C VAL A 106 -5.09 -5.12 -1.71
N VAL A 107 -5.94 -4.37 -2.40
CA VAL A 107 -7.03 -4.91 -3.21
C VAL A 107 -6.76 -4.56 -4.66
N LYS A 108 -6.66 -5.57 -5.52
CA LYS A 108 -6.58 -5.40 -6.97
C LYS A 108 -8.00 -5.33 -7.53
N TYR A 109 -8.26 -4.31 -8.34
CA TYR A 109 -9.48 -4.19 -9.13
C TYR A 109 -9.14 -4.45 -10.61
N PRO A 110 -10.02 -5.12 -11.38
CA PRO A 110 -9.78 -5.36 -12.81
C PRO A 110 -9.65 -4.07 -13.62
N THR A 111 -10.40 -3.03 -13.21
CA THR A 111 -10.39 -1.69 -13.80
C THR A 111 -10.59 -0.63 -12.73
N ARG A 112 -10.27 0.64 -13.02
CA ARG A 112 -10.60 1.79 -12.14
C ARG A 112 -12.10 1.97 -12.02
N ARG A 113 -12.86 1.70 -13.10
CA ARG A 113 -14.33 1.65 -13.04
C ARG A 113 -14.85 0.63 -12.03
N SER A 114 -14.24 -0.55 -11.95
CA SER A 114 -14.65 -1.61 -11.02
C SER A 114 -14.57 -1.16 -9.56
N PHE A 115 -13.59 -0.33 -9.22
CA PHE A 115 -13.50 0.32 -7.90
C PHE A 115 -14.69 1.27 -7.68
N MET A 116 -15.02 2.12 -8.65
CA MET A 116 -16.16 3.04 -8.55
C MET A 116 -17.51 2.30 -8.45
N ASP A 117 -17.71 1.29 -9.29
CA ASP A 117 -18.93 0.47 -9.30
C ASP A 117 -19.16 -0.21 -7.95
N MET A 118 -18.09 -0.68 -7.30
CA MET A 118 -18.17 -1.28 -5.96
C MET A 118 -18.73 -0.28 -4.93
N GLN A 119 -18.28 0.99 -4.98
CA GLN A 119 -18.71 2.03 -4.05
C GLN A 119 -20.21 2.34 -4.20
N GLU A 120 -20.78 2.14 -5.38
CA GLU A 120 -22.20 2.38 -5.65
C GLU A 120 -23.13 1.27 -5.18
N ARG A 121 -22.60 0.06 -4.95
CA ARG A 121 -23.39 -1.12 -4.56
C ARG A 121 -24.11 -0.90 -3.24
N LYS A 122 -25.36 -1.37 -3.19
CA LYS A 122 -26.19 -1.28 -1.99
C LYS A 122 -25.55 -2.02 -0.82
N GLU A 123 -25.04 -3.23 -1.05
CA GLU A 123 -24.44 -4.05 0.00
C GLU A 123 -23.20 -3.39 0.60
N PHE A 124 -22.40 -2.71 -0.24
CA PHE A 124 -21.23 -1.95 0.21
C PHE A 124 -21.64 -0.76 1.09
N LYS A 125 -22.61 0.04 0.64
CA LYS A 125 -23.14 1.19 1.40
C LYS A 125 -23.78 0.77 2.72
N ASP A 126 -24.54 -0.33 2.71
CA ASP A 126 -25.19 -0.88 3.90
C ASP A 126 -24.16 -1.33 4.95
N GLN A 127 -22.97 -1.78 4.54
CA GLN A 127 -21.91 -2.23 5.46
C GLN A 127 -20.95 -1.11 5.89
N HIS A 128 -20.82 -0.04 5.10
CA HIS A 128 -19.85 1.05 5.34
C HIS A 128 -19.90 1.65 6.75
N HIS A 129 -21.07 1.68 7.38
CA HIS A 129 -21.23 2.17 8.75
C HIS A 129 -20.33 1.45 9.78
N HIS A 130 -19.96 0.18 9.54
CA HIS A 130 -19.01 -0.56 10.37
C HIS A 130 -17.57 -0.03 10.20
N LYS A 131 -17.13 0.20 8.96
CA LYS A 131 -15.83 0.82 8.64
C LYS A 131 -15.74 2.20 9.27
N ASP A 132 -16.74 3.03 9.05
CA ASP A 132 -16.78 4.39 9.59
C ASP A 132 -16.76 4.40 11.12
N ALA A 133 -17.45 3.46 11.78
CA ALA A 133 -17.43 3.34 13.22
C ALA A 133 -16.06 2.92 13.77
N GLY A 134 -15.36 2.01 13.09
CA GLY A 134 -14.11 1.45 13.56
C GLY A 134 -12.85 2.23 13.21
N MET A 135 -12.83 2.89 12.05
CA MET A 135 -11.63 3.52 11.50
C MET A 135 -11.37 4.90 12.13
N GLU A 136 -10.21 5.08 12.75
CA GLU A 136 -9.74 6.39 13.22
C GLU A 136 -9.13 7.20 12.08
N ALA A 137 -8.27 6.58 11.28
CA ALA A 137 -7.63 7.19 10.11
C ALA A 137 -7.33 6.14 9.04
N THR A 138 -7.29 6.56 7.77
CA THR A 138 -6.85 5.71 6.66
C THR A 138 -6.11 6.52 5.60
N ILE A 139 -5.20 5.84 4.89
CA ILE A 139 -4.69 6.28 3.60
C ILE A 139 -4.99 5.17 2.59
N ILE A 140 -5.62 5.52 1.48
CA ILE A 140 -5.95 4.62 0.37
C ILE A 140 -5.29 5.18 -0.89
N LEU A 141 -4.24 4.50 -1.32
CA LEU A 141 -3.43 4.85 -2.48
C LEU A 141 -3.88 3.97 -3.65
N GLY A 142 -4.21 4.57 -4.79
CA GLY A 142 -4.32 3.80 -6.02
C GLY A 142 -2.97 3.74 -6.71
N CYS A 143 -2.58 2.54 -7.09
CA CYS A 143 -1.22 2.25 -7.50
C CYS A 143 -1.15 1.39 -8.76
N GLN A 144 -0.05 1.55 -9.49
CA GLN A 144 0.32 0.75 -10.66
C GLN A 144 1.67 0.07 -10.40
N PRO A 145 1.82 -1.23 -10.72
CA PRO A 145 3.10 -1.91 -10.59
C PRO A 145 4.13 -1.25 -11.51
N PHE A 146 5.39 -1.27 -11.11
CA PHE A 146 6.49 -0.90 -12.02
C PHE A 146 7.63 -1.89 -11.92
N ALA A 147 8.42 -1.96 -12.98
CA ALA A 147 9.58 -2.84 -13.04
C ALA A 147 10.56 -2.49 -11.91
N HIS A 148 10.83 -3.48 -11.07
CA HIS A 148 11.92 -3.42 -10.11
C HIS A 148 13.14 -4.15 -10.68
N PRO A 149 14.36 -3.92 -10.14
CA PRO A 149 15.53 -4.69 -10.54
C PRO A 149 15.24 -6.18 -10.48
N ALA A 150 15.63 -6.90 -11.53
CA ALA A 150 15.52 -8.35 -11.55
C ALA A 150 16.28 -8.92 -10.35
N ALA A 151 15.73 -9.95 -9.73
CA ALA A 151 16.48 -10.69 -8.74
C ALA A 151 17.77 -11.21 -9.39
N PRO A 152 18.95 -11.07 -8.74
CA PRO A 152 20.17 -11.69 -9.22
C PRO A 152 19.94 -13.20 -9.46
N GLU A 153 20.44 -13.75 -10.57
CA GLU A 153 20.23 -15.18 -10.88
C GLU A 153 20.81 -16.11 -9.78
N ASP A 154 21.86 -15.67 -9.11
CA ASP A 154 22.53 -16.37 -8.01
C ASP A 154 22.01 -15.91 -6.62
N LEU A 155 20.70 -15.99 -6.37
CA LEU A 155 20.18 -15.79 -5.02
C LEU A 155 20.66 -16.94 -4.10
N PRO A 156 21.15 -16.65 -2.87
CA PRO A 156 21.39 -17.71 -1.90
C PRO A 156 20.08 -18.43 -1.61
N GLU A 157 20.12 -19.77 -1.50
CA GLU A 157 18.96 -20.52 -1.05
C GLU A 157 18.51 -20.02 0.33
N VAL A 158 17.21 -20.06 0.61
CA VAL A 158 16.67 -19.64 1.92
C VAL A 158 17.33 -20.40 3.08
N ALA A 159 17.80 -21.63 2.86
CA ALA A 159 18.53 -22.42 3.85
C ALA A 159 20.00 -21.97 4.06
N GLN A 160 20.48 -20.99 3.30
CA GLN A 160 21.87 -20.53 3.30
C GLN A 160 22.03 -19.07 3.77
N VAL A 161 20.93 -18.33 3.95
CA VAL A 161 20.99 -16.95 4.46
C VAL A 161 21.26 -16.92 5.98
N PRO A 162 21.93 -15.89 6.51
CA PRO A 162 22.37 -15.84 7.91
C PRO A 162 21.22 -15.88 8.95
N HIS A 163 20.09 -15.27 8.61
CA HIS A 163 18.96 -15.06 9.52
C HIS A 163 17.68 -15.69 8.96
N GLN A 164 17.58 -17.01 9.08
CA GLN A 164 16.45 -17.78 8.55
C GLN A 164 15.17 -17.59 9.37
N SER A 165 14.03 -17.92 8.74
CA SER A 165 12.74 -17.97 9.42
C SER A 165 12.76 -19.05 10.52
N THR A 166 12.27 -18.69 11.70
CA THR A 166 12.06 -19.61 12.81
C THR A 166 10.66 -19.44 13.39
N ALA A 167 10.25 -20.30 14.33
CA ALA A 167 8.97 -20.12 15.02
C ALA A 167 8.93 -18.81 15.84
N ASP A 168 10.07 -18.39 16.40
CA ASP A 168 10.17 -17.18 17.24
C ASP A 168 10.44 -15.91 16.43
N ASP A 169 11.00 -16.05 15.22
CA ASP A 169 11.21 -14.94 14.28
C ASP A 169 10.81 -15.39 12.86
N PRO A 170 9.49 -15.44 12.57
CA PRO A 170 9.02 -15.86 11.26
C PRO A 170 9.25 -14.78 10.20
N ALA A 171 8.92 -15.09 8.94
CA ALA A 171 9.01 -14.14 7.85
C ALA A 171 8.17 -12.87 8.08
N VAL A 172 8.66 -11.74 7.56
CA VAL A 172 8.00 -10.43 7.63
C VAL A 172 7.88 -9.83 6.23
N MET A 173 6.86 -9.01 6.04
CA MET A 173 6.78 -8.09 4.91
C MET A 173 7.18 -6.70 5.39
N VAL A 174 8.21 -6.10 4.80
CA VAL A 174 8.56 -4.71 5.04
C VAL A 174 7.88 -3.86 3.98
N VAL A 175 6.99 -2.98 4.42
CA VAL A 175 6.21 -2.08 3.56
C VAL A 175 6.78 -0.67 3.71
N HIS A 176 7.20 -0.09 2.59
CA HIS A 176 7.55 1.32 2.52
C HIS A 176 6.46 2.08 1.77
N VAL A 177 6.06 3.24 2.28
CA VAL A 177 5.34 4.27 1.52
C VAL A 177 6.28 5.46 1.43
N ILE A 178 6.52 5.97 0.24
CA ILE A 178 7.60 6.92 -0.04
C ILE A 178 7.00 8.14 -0.72
N ALA A 179 7.36 9.32 -0.22
CA ALA A 179 7.21 10.58 -0.90
C ALA A 179 8.60 11.10 -1.27
N PHE A 180 8.80 11.42 -2.55
CA PHE A 180 10.03 12.01 -3.05
C PHE A 180 10.08 13.49 -2.73
N ASP A 181 11.29 13.99 -2.51
CA ASP A 181 11.52 15.42 -2.39
C ASP A 181 11.28 16.10 -3.74
N ARG A 182 10.59 17.24 -3.67
CA ARG A 182 10.31 18.15 -4.78
C ARG A 182 10.57 19.61 -4.42
N ALA A 183 10.96 19.86 -3.16
CA ALA A 183 11.17 21.21 -2.67
C ALA A 183 12.59 21.67 -3.00
N GLU A 184 13.56 20.77 -2.90
CA GLU A 184 14.97 21.04 -3.08
C GLU A 184 15.53 20.37 -4.35
N SER A 185 14.77 19.53 -5.04
CA SER A 185 15.18 18.83 -6.26
C SER A 185 14.01 18.59 -7.22
N GLU A 186 14.31 18.45 -8.52
CA GLU A 186 13.34 17.97 -9.50
C GLU A 186 12.99 16.50 -9.24
N LEU A 187 11.77 16.08 -9.56
CA LEU A 187 11.29 14.73 -9.24
C LEU A 187 12.17 13.64 -9.87
N GLU A 188 12.58 13.83 -11.12
CA GLU A 188 13.45 12.88 -11.83
C GLU A 188 14.77 12.67 -11.10
N GLN A 189 15.35 13.74 -10.54
CA GLN A 189 16.58 13.66 -9.77
C GLN A 189 16.38 12.88 -8.47
N SER A 190 15.29 13.13 -7.75
CA SER A 190 14.95 12.35 -6.55
C SER A 190 14.77 10.86 -6.86
N ILE A 191 14.17 10.53 -8.00
CA ILE A 191 14.04 9.14 -8.48
C ILE A 191 15.41 8.53 -8.84
N GLU A 192 16.30 9.29 -9.50
CA GLU A 192 17.66 8.85 -9.82
C GLU A 192 18.47 8.55 -8.55
N HIS A 193 18.41 9.43 -7.55
CA HIS A 193 19.05 9.20 -6.25
C HIS A 193 18.49 7.93 -5.58
N MET A 194 17.16 7.76 -5.55
CA MET A 194 16.56 6.54 -5.00
C MET A 194 16.98 5.28 -5.75
N THR A 195 17.14 5.36 -7.07
CA THR A 195 17.60 4.25 -7.92
C THR A 195 19.05 3.89 -7.59
N ALA A 196 19.94 4.89 -7.49
CA ALA A 196 21.33 4.69 -7.10
C ALA A 196 21.47 4.05 -5.71
N TYR A 197 20.67 4.51 -4.74
CA TYR A 197 20.58 3.88 -3.42
C TYR A 197 20.15 2.40 -3.53
N GLN A 198 19.13 2.12 -4.34
CA GLN A 198 18.55 0.78 -4.45
C GLN A 198 19.51 -0.22 -5.10
N ASP A 199 20.23 0.17 -6.15
CA ASP A 199 21.21 -0.69 -6.84
C ASP A 199 22.32 -1.20 -5.90
N HIS A 200 22.65 -0.41 -4.88
CA HIS A 200 23.55 -0.83 -3.82
C HIS A 200 22.82 -1.68 -2.75
N ALA A 201 21.69 -1.18 -2.24
CA ALA A 201 20.97 -1.81 -1.13
C ALA A 201 20.44 -3.22 -1.47
N VAL A 202 20.07 -3.49 -2.73
CA VAL A 202 19.64 -4.83 -3.18
C VAL A 202 20.73 -5.87 -2.96
N LYS A 203 22.00 -5.56 -3.19
CA LYS A 203 23.10 -6.53 -3.06
C LYS A 203 23.23 -7.03 -1.63
N ILE A 204 23.17 -6.09 -0.67
CA ILE A 204 23.21 -6.39 0.77
C ILE A 204 21.91 -7.09 1.20
N GLY A 205 20.77 -6.64 0.67
CA GLY A 205 19.47 -7.25 0.92
C GLY A 205 19.40 -8.72 0.50
N VAL A 206 19.87 -9.03 -0.71
CA VAL A 206 19.86 -10.38 -1.29
C VAL A 206 20.71 -11.35 -0.47
N ALA A 207 21.89 -10.90 0.00
CA ALA A 207 22.73 -11.70 0.89
C ALA A 207 22.03 -12.06 2.22
N ASN A 208 21.00 -11.30 2.60
CA ASN A 208 20.17 -11.53 3.78
C ASN A 208 18.78 -12.12 3.43
N GLY A 209 18.56 -12.52 2.18
CA GLY A 209 17.36 -13.21 1.74
C GLY A 209 16.15 -12.33 1.44
N VAL A 210 16.34 -11.02 1.18
CA VAL A 210 15.23 -10.18 0.72
C VAL A 210 14.66 -10.71 -0.60
N GLN A 211 13.34 -10.69 -0.72
CA GLN A 211 12.64 -10.88 -1.98
C GLN A 211 11.74 -9.67 -2.23
N ILE A 212 11.90 -9.04 -3.40
CA ILE A 212 11.00 -7.96 -3.80
C ILE A 212 9.66 -8.61 -4.15
N ALA A 213 8.64 -8.35 -3.32
CA ALA A 213 7.32 -8.95 -3.49
C ALA A 213 6.42 -8.12 -4.42
N GLY A 214 6.65 -6.81 -4.50
CA GLY A 214 5.98 -5.90 -5.44
C GLY A 214 6.23 -4.44 -5.14
N TRP A 215 6.55 -3.66 -6.17
CA TRP A 215 6.72 -2.21 -6.09
C TRP A 215 5.73 -1.53 -7.00
N PHE A 216 5.15 -0.43 -6.49
CA PHE A 216 4.08 0.28 -7.15
C PHE A 216 4.33 1.78 -7.14
N ASN A 217 4.05 2.43 -8.26
CA ASN A 217 3.91 3.89 -8.33
C ASN A 217 2.50 4.24 -7.86
N VAL A 218 2.38 5.33 -7.11
CA VAL A 218 1.11 5.88 -6.66
C VAL A 218 0.63 6.86 -7.74
N GLU A 219 -0.54 6.59 -8.32
CA GLU A 219 -1.17 7.50 -9.28
C GLU A 219 -2.07 8.52 -8.58
N GLY A 220 -2.54 8.25 -7.36
CA GLY A 220 -3.32 9.16 -6.52
C GLY A 220 -3.71 8.58 -5.16
N THR A 221 -4.24 9.43 -4.27
CA THR A 221 -4.69 9.07 -2.91
C THR A 221 -6.19 9.34 -2.79
N ILE A 222 -7.04 8.33 -2.85
CA ILE A 222 -8.50 8.54 -2.86
C ILE A 222 -9.04 9.00 -1.50
N ILE A 223 -8.47 8.47 -0.42
CA ILE A 223 -8.69 8.94 0.94
C ILE A 223 -7.33 9.06 1.61
N GLY A 224 -7.03 10.18 2.26
CA GLY A 224 -5.76 10.35 2.94
C GLY A 224 -5.74 11.52 3.92
N ASP A 225 -4.56 12.04 4.17
CA ASP A 225 -4.29 13.11 5.13
C ASP A 225 -3.77 14.40 4.48
N GLY A 226 -3.90 14.49 3.15
CA GLY A 226 -3.46 15.63 2.35
C GLY A 226 -2.00 15.54 1.89
N ARG A 227 -1.23 14.55 2.35
CA ARG A 227 0.13 14.30 1.81
C ARG A 227 0.07 13.59 0.47
N GLN A 228 1.04 13.91 -0.36
CA GLN A 228 1.29 13.22 -1.62
C GLN A 228 2.27 12.07 -1.40
N TRP A 229 1.97 10.91 -1.96
CA TRP A 229 2.81 9.72 -1.95
C TRP A 229 3.13 9.32 -3.39
N ASP A 230 4.30 8.71 -3.59
CA ASP A 230 4.83 8.41 -4.91
C ASP A 230 5.02 6.93 -5.15
N GLN A 231 5.45 6.19 -4.13
CA GLN A 231 5.68 4.76 -4.27
C GLN A 231 5.27 3.98 -3.03
N VAL A 232 4.81 2.75 -3.26
CA VAL A 232 4.65 1.73 -2.23
C VAL A 232 5.51 0.54 -2.60
N ARG A 233 6.34 0.06 -1.66
CA ARG A 233 7.26 -1.06 -1.89
C ARG A 233 7.08 -2.14 -0.85
N PHE A 234 6.83 -3.36 -1.30
CA PHE A 234 6.69 -4.57 -0.49
C PHE A 234 7.94 -5.44 -0.66
N ASN A 235 8.71 -5.59 0.41
CA ASN A 235 9.93 -6.41 0.43
C ASN A 235 9.79 -7.49 1.51
N ALA A 236 9.76 -8.76 1.09
CA ALA A 236 9.68 -9.89 1.99
C ALA A 236 11.07 -10.24 2.54
N PHE A 237 11.15 -10.48 3.84
CA PHE A 237 12.36 -10.97 4.51
C PHE A 237 12.06 -12.30 5.21
N PRO A 238 13.04 -13.21 5.28
CA PRO A 238 12.87 -14.51 5.94
C PRO A 238 12.65 -14.36 7.45
N SER A 239 13.09 -13.26 8.05
CA SER A 239 12.95 -12.98 9.48
C SER A 239 13.09 -11.48 9.76
N ARG A 240 12.67 -11.01 10.94
CA ARG A 240 12.96 -9.64 11.38
C ARG A 240 14.46 -9.42 11.55
N ALA A 241 15.18 -10.41 12.08
CA ALA A 241 16.64 -10.35 12.21
C ALA A 241 17.33 -10.13 10.86
N ALA A 242 16.87 -10.77 9.78
CA ALA A 242 17.40 -10.56 8.43
C ALA A 242 17.22 -9.12 7.96
N PHE A 243 16.03 -8.55 8.15
CA PHE A 243 15.78 -7.15 7.82
C PHE A 243 16.65 -6.21 8.66
N MET A 244 16.77 -6.46 9.97
CA MET A 244 17.59 -5.65 10.86
C MET A 244 19.06 -5.66 10.44
N ALA A 245 19.61 -6.82 10.08
CA ALA A 245 20.98 -6.94 9.58
C ALA A 245 21.23 -6.01 8.38
N VAL A 246 20.29 -5.96 7.43
CA VAL A 246 20.39 -5.08 6.24
C VAL A 246 20.34 -3.61 6.62
N VAL A 247 19.40 -3.18 7.47
CA VAL A 247 19.26 -1.74 7.78
C VAL A 247 20.36 -1.21 8.69
N THR A 248 21.05 -2.08 9.41
CA THR A 248 22.22 -1.74 10.23
C THR A 248 23.57 -1.89 9.52
N ASP A 249 23.58 -2.39 8.29
CA ASP A 249 24.81 -2.59 7.53
C ASP A 249 25.52 -1.23 7.28
N PRO A 250 26.81 -1.07 7.65
CA PRO A 250 27.51 0.20 7.52
C PRO A 250 27.66 0.70 6.07
N GLU A 251 27.86 -0.19 5.10
CA GLU A 251 27.98 0.18 3.69
C GLU A 251 26.62 0.70 3.19
N ARG A 252 25.54 -0.01 3.53
CA ARG A 252 24.17 0.42 3.22
C ARG A 252 23.83 1.77 3.88
N LEU A 253 24.23 1.99 5.12
CA LEU A 253 23.98 3.26 5.84
C LEU A 253 24.72 4.44 5.21
N ALA A 254 25.95 4.25 4.76
CA ALA A 254 26.70 5.30 4.06
C ALA A 254 25.98 5.73 2.77
N VAL A 255 25.54 4.76 1.96
CA VAL A 255 24.79 5.02 0.71
C VAL A 255 23.39 5.58 1.00
N GLN A 256 22.74 5.16 2.10
CA GLN A 256 21.48 5.75 2.54
C GLN A 256 21.60 7.26 2.75
N ALA A 257 22.62 7.70 3.48
CA ALA A 257 22.82 9.12 3.80
C ALA A 257 23.10 9.96 2.55
N GLU A 258 23.84 9.42 1.58
CA GLU A 258 24.16 10.12 0.33
C GLU A 258 22.95 10.27 -0.60
N HIS A 259 22.12 9.23 -0.70
CA HIS A 259 21.11 9.13 -1.75
C HIS A 259 19.67 9.03 -1.27
N ARG A 260 19.37 8.17 -0.29
CA ARG A 260 17.98 7.92 0.12
C ARG A 260 17.40 9.08 0.93
N GLU A 261 18.18 9.63 1.84
CA GLU A 261 17.73 10.73 2.71
C GLU A 261 17.55 12.04 1.94
N THR A 262 18.34 12.24 0.88
CA THR A 262 18.22 13.40 -0.02
C THR A 262 17.08 13.26 -1.00
N ALA A 263 16.73 12.02 -1.41
CA ALA A 263 15.66 11.76 -2.36
C ALA A 263 14.24 11.86 -1.78
N MET A 264 14.06 11.70 -0.47
CA MET A 264 12.72 11.58 0.13
C MET A 264 12.36 12.80 0.97
N SER A 265 11.12 13.25 0.83
CA SER A 265 10.52 14.24 1.73
C SER A 265 9.80 13.59 2.91
N ASP A 266 9.23 12.39 2.71
CA ASP A 266 8.51 11.65 3.75
C ASP A 266 8.54 10.14 3.47
N THR A 267 8.40 9.33 4.52
CA THR A 267 8.27 7.89 4.39
C THR A 267 7.58 7.23 5.57
N TYR A 268 6.70 6.26 5.28
CA TYR A 268 6.38 5.19 6.20
C TYR A 268 7.29 3.99 5.96
N THR A 269 7.78 3.38 7.05
CA THR A 269 8.42 2.06 6.99
C THR A 269 7.83 1.18 8.07
N MET A 270 7.18 0.09 7.65
CA MET A 270 6.41 -0.79 8.53
C MET A 270 6.87 -2.23 8.37
N ILE A 271 7.03 -2.94 9.49
CA ILE A 271 7.14 -4.40 9.54
C ILE A 271 5.73 -4.95 9.69
N VAL A 272 5.30 -5.77 8.73
CA VAL A 272 3.95 -6.30 8.61
C VAL A 272 4.00 -7.83 8.63
N ARG A 273 3.07 -8.45 9.36
CA ARG A 273 2.84 -9.90 9.37
C ARG A 273 1.73 -10.24 8.39
N PRO A 274 2.05 -10.82 7.21
CA PRO A 274 1.04 -11.13 6.23
C PRO A 274 0.16 -12.29 6.70
N LEU A 275 -1.16 -12.11 6.56
CA LEU A 275 -2.18 -13.14 6.66
C LEU A 275 -2.60 -13.62 5.26
N ILE A 276 -2.55 -12.73 4.27
CA ILE A 276 -2.72 -13.00 2.84
C ILE A 276 -1.53 -12.35 2.11
N ASN A 277 -0.89 -13.08 1.21
CA ASN A 277 0.17 -12.55 0.36
C ASN A 277 0.19 -13.21 -1.02
N ASN A 278 -0.45 -12.54 -1.99
CA ASN A 278 -0.48 -12.86 -3.41
C ASN A 278 0.00 -11.68 -4.26
N ILE A 279 0.69 -10.70 -3.66
CA ILE A 279 1.12 -9.47 -4.35
C ILE A 279 1.90 -9.81 -5.63
N GLY A 280 2.97 -10.61 -5.53
CA GLY A 280 3.83 -10.94 -6.67
C GLY A 280 3.09 -11.61 -7.85
N ALA A 281 2.15 -12.51 -7.54
CA ALA A 281 1.34 -13.17 -8.57
C ALA A 281 0.31 -12.21 -9.19
N SER A 282 -0.13 -11.19 -8.45
CA SER A 282 -1.24 -10.33 -8.87
C SER A 282 -0.92 -9.41 -10.04
N TYR A 283 0.37 -9.07 -10.26
CA TYR A 283 0.81 -8.12 -11.29
C TYR A 283 1.77 -8.72 -12.33
N ALA A 284 2.05 -10.03 -12.27
CA ALA A 284 2.99 -10.68 -13.18
C ALA A 284 2.63 -10.45 -14.67
N ASP A 285 1.34 -10.52 -15.01
CA ASP A 285 0.86 -10.28 -16.37
C ASP A 285 0.95 -8.81 -16.80
N ALA A 286 0.82 -7.88 -15.85
CA ALA A 286 0.86 -6.43 -16.12
C ALA A 286 2.27 -5.94 -16.47
N LEU A 287 3.31 -6.54 -15.89
CA LEU A 287 4.70 -6.20 -16.25
C LEU A 287 5.15 -6.82 -17.59
N LEU A 288 4.49 -7.90 -18.03
CA LEU A 288 4.79 -8.53 -19.31
C LEU A 288 4.23 -7.71 -20.48
N SER A 289 3.03 -7.14 -20.34
CA SER A 289 2.42 -6.31 -21.40
C SER A 289 3.23 -5.04 -21.71
N ASP A 290 3.81 -4.39 -20.70
CA ASP A 290 4.66 -3.19 -20.91
C ASP A 290 5.99 -3.50 -21.63
N SER A 291 6.40 -4.77 -21.66
CA SER A 291 7.66 -5.20 -22.29
C SER A 291 7.52 -5.59 -23.77
N GLU A 292 6.29 -5.83 -24.26
CA GLU A 292 6.02 -6.20 -25.66
C GLU A 292 5.81 -4.97 -26.57
N ASP A 293 5.61 -3.78 -26.00
CA ASP A 293 5.41 -2.50 -26.71
C ASP A 293 6.72 -1.67 -26.87
N LEU A 294 7.89 -2.24 -26.57
CA LEU A 294 9.23 -1.66 -26.77
C LEU A 294 10.02 -2.37 -27.89
#